data_AF-A0A7K6ZQ50-F1
#
_entry.id   AF-A0A7K6ZQ50-F1
#
_cell.length_a   1.000
_cell.length_b   1.000
_cell.length_c   1.000
_cell.angle_alpha   90.00
_cell.angle_beta   90.00
_cell.angle_gamma   90.00
#
_symmetry.space_group_name_H-M   'P 1'
#
loop_
_entity.id
_entity.type
_entity.pdbx_description
1 polymer ?
#
loop_
_entity_poly.entity_id
_entity_poly.type
_entity_poly.pdbx_seq_one_letter_code
_entity_poly.pdbx_strand_id
1 'polypeptide(L)'
;FVALPLSGNIMVLWSTCRPSVLKSVTNRFVRNLACSGLCASLLCVPFDIVLSASPHCCWWSYTMLFCKVAKFLHKVFCSVTILSFPAIALDRYYSVLYPLERKISDAKSRDVVIYIWAHAVVASIPVFAVTNVSDIYAMSTCSQSWSYSLGHLVYVIIYNVTTVIVPVAVVFLFMILIRRALSASQKKKV
;
A
#
# COMPACT_ATOMS: atom_id res chain seq x y z
N PHE A 1 -10.28 -7.80 -15.48
CA PHE A 1 -9.83 -7.55 -14.11
C PHE A 1 -8.89 -6.34 -13.97
N VAL A 2 -7.93 -6.07 -14.88
CA VAL A 2 -6.97 -4.94 -14.79
C VAL A 2 -7.58 -3.55 -15.05
N ALA A 3 -8.58 -3.48 -15.93
CA ALA A 3 -9.11 -2.21 -16.41
C ALA A 3 -9.76 -1.36 -15.30
N LEU A 4 -10.35 -1.99 -14.28
CA LEU A 4 -11.02 -1.32 -13.17
C LEU A 4 -10.02 -0.57 -12.26
N PRO A 5 -8.98 -1.22 -11.68
CA PRO A 5 -8.01 -0.51 -10.85
C PRO A 5 -7.14 0.48 -11.66
N LEU A 6 -6.83 0.20 -12.94
CA LEU A 6 -6.09 1.15 -13.77
C LEU A 6 -6.90 2.43 -14.04
N SER A 7 -8.15 2.29 -14.53
CA SER A 7 -9.00 3.44 -14.82
C SER A 7 -9.30 4.26 -13.57
N GLY A 8 -9.54 3.60 -12.43
CA GLY A 8 -9.75 4.26 -11.15
C GLY A 8 -8.57 5.11 -10.69
N ASN A 9 -7.34 4.55 -10.70
CA ASN A 9 -6.17 5.31 -10.27
C ASN A 9 -5.78 6.43 -11.27
N ILE A 10 -5.98 6.25 -12.58
CA ILE A 10 -5.78 7.31 -13.60
C ILE A 10 -6.75 8.46 -13.35
N MET A 11 -8.02 8.18 -13.11
CA MET A 11 -9.04 9.20 -12.84
C MET A 11 -8.72 10.00 -11.57
N VAL A 12 -8.24 9.34 -10.52
CA VAL A 12 -7.80 9.98 -9.28
C VAL A 12 -6.61 10.91 -9.54
N LEU A 13 -5.60 10.44 -10.29
CA LEU A 13 -4.46 11.27 -10.71
C LEU A 13 -4.92 12.52 -11.45
N TRP A 14 -5.78 12.35 -12.46
CA TRP A 14 -6.30 13.45 -13.27
C TRP A 14 -7.09 14.47 -12.43
N SER A 15 -7.89 14.00 -11.46
CA SER A 15 -8.63 14.86 -10.54
C SER A 15 -7.70 15.71 -9.64
N THR A 16 -6.59 15.12 -9.18
CA THR A 16 -5.63 15.82 -8.30
C THR A 16 -4.68 16.77 -9.02
N CYS A 17 -4.59 16.72 -10.36
CA CYS A 17 -3.80 17.65 -11.16
C CYS A 17 -4.32 19.08 -11.14
N ARG A 18 -5.58 19.32 -10.70
CA ARG A 18 -6.14 20.67 -10.52
C ARG A 18 -5.55 21.27 -9.22
N PRO A 19 -4.64 22.27 -9.30
CA PRO A 19 -3.98 22.80 -8.12
C PRO A 19 -4.97 23.59 -7.27
N SER A 20 -5.07 23.22 -6.00
CA SER A 20 -5.77 23.99 -4.97
C SER A 20 -4.82 24.07 -3.78
N VAL A 21 -4.43 25.28 -3.38
CA VAL A 21 -3.50 25.50 -2.26
C VAL A 21 -4.04 24.91 -0.96
N LEU A 22 -5.37 24.96 -0.78
CA LEU A 22 -6.03 24.32 0.36
C LEU A 22 -6.02 22.78 0.29
N LYS A 23 -5.76 22.17 -0.86
CA LYS A 23 -5.73 20.71 -1.05
C LYS A 23 -4.31 20.16 -1.28
N SER A 24 -3.25 20.97 -1.24
CA SER A 24 -1.87 20.57 -1.59
C SER A 24 -1.40 19.30 -0.86
N VAL A 25 -1.60 19.25 0.46
CA VAL A 25 -1.18 18.12 1.31
C VAL A 25 -1.98 16.86 1.01
N THR A 26 -3.32 16.96 1.01
CA THR A 26 -4.19 15.83 0.65
C THR A 26 -3.88 15.32 -0.76
N ASN A 27 -3.76 16.22 -1.75
CA ASN A 27 -3.47 15.87 -3.14
C ASN A 27 -2.14 15.13 -3.26
N ARG A 28 -1.15 15.44 -2.41
CA ARG A 28 0.13 14.71 -2.36
C ARG A 28 -0.06 13.25 -1.93
N PHE A 29 -0.81 12.99 -0.86
CA PHE A 29 -1.10 11.62 -0.41
C PHE A 29 -1.95 10.85 -1.42
N VAL A 30 -2.97 11.51 -2.00
CA VAL A 30 -3.86 10.90 -3.00
C VAL A 30 -3.09 10.59 -4.29
N ARG A 31 -2.17 11.47 -4.72
CA ARG A 31 -1.28 11.21 -5.85
C ARG A 31 -0.33 10.05 -5.55
N ASN A 32 0.26 10.00 -4.35
CA ASN A 32 1.11 8.88 -3.94
C ASN A 32 0.36 7.54 -4.01
N LEU A 33 -0.87 7.51 -3.49
CA LEU A 33 -1.77 6.36 -3.53
C LEU A 33 -2.11 5.94 -4.97
N ALA A 34 -2.45 6.90 -5.83
CA ALA A 34 -2.78 6.61 -7.22
C ALA A 34 -1.57 6.07 -8.00
N CYS A 35 -0.38 6.66 -7.80
CA CYS A 35 0.85 6.16 -8.40
C CYS A 35 1.20 4.76 -7.92
N SER A 36 1.17 4.49 -6.60
CA SER A 36 1.44 3.16 -6.08
C SER A 36 0.42 2.12 -6.55
N GLY A 37 -0.86 2.50 -6.62
CA GLY A 37 -1.93 1.65 -7.14
C GLY A 37 -1.77 1.30 -8.62
N LEU A 38 -1.35 2.26 -9.47
CA LEU A 38 -1.04 1.99 -10.87
C LEU A 38 0.16 1.06 -11.01
N CYS A 39 1.25 1.34 -10.32
CA CYS A 39 2.44 0.49 -10.35
C CYS A 39 2.14 -0.92 -9.85
N ALA A 40 1.37 -1.06 -8.76
CA ALA A 40 0.91 -2.36 -8.27
C ALA A 40 0.05 -3.08 -9.30
N SER A 41 -0.91 -2.41 -9.93
CA SER A 41 -1.83 -3.00 -10.92
C SER A 41 -1.12 -3.44 -12.20
N LEU A 42 -0.17 -2.62 -12.67
CA LEU A 42 0.67 -2.91 -13.83
C LEU A 42 1.64 -4.07 -13.57
N LEU A 43 2.04 -4.31 -12.32
CA LEU A 43 2.93 -5.42 -11.97
C LEU A 43 2.17 -6.69 -11.59
N CYS A 44 1.09 -6.58 -10.80
CA CYS A 44 0.36 -7.74 -10.26
C CYS A 44 -0.25 -8.58 -11.37
N VAL A 45 -0.95 -7.96 -12.32
CA VAL A 45 -1.72 -8.73 -13.30
C VAL A 45 -0.85 -9.45 -14.33
N PRO A 46 0.15 -8.83 -14.98
CA PRO A 46 1.04 -9.61 -15.86
C PRO A 46 1.82 -10.66 -15.07
N PHE A 47 2.14 -10.39 -13.79
CA PHE A 47 2.78 -11.37 -12.94
C PHE A 47 1.88 -12.59 -12.66
N ASP A 48 0.62 -12.39 -12.29
CA ASP A 48 -0.38 -13.45 -12.08
C ASP A 48 -0.66 -14.24 -13.38
N ILE A 49 -0.75 -13.55 -14.51
CA ILE A 49 -0.97 -14.19 -15.83
C ILE A 49 0.24 -15.04 -16.22
N VAL A 50 1.47 -14.53 -16.07
CA VAL A 50 2.69 -15.30 -16.38
C VAL A 50 2.82 -16.52 -15.47
N LEU A 51 2.50 -16.38 -14.18
CA LEU A 51 2.52 -17.49 -13.23
C LEU A 51 1.45 -18.55 -13.55
N SER A 52 0.26 -18.11 -13.97
CA SER A 52 -0.87 -19.00 -14.27
C SER A 52 -0.76 -19.67 -15.64
N ALA A 53 -0.21 -18.98 -16.64
CA ALA A 53 -0.13 -19.46 -18.02
C ALA A 53 1.08 -20.37 -18.27
N SER A 54 2.10 -20.35 -17.40
CA SER A 54 3.32 -21.10 -17.64
C SER A 54 3.95 -21.69 -16.38
N PRO A 55 3.42 -22.82 -15.86
CA PRO A 55 4.11 -23.60 -14.83
C PRO A 55 5.41 -24.26 -15.32
N HIS A 56 5.70 -24.23 -16.63
CA HIS A 56 6.83 -24.93 -17.27
C HIS A 56 7.78 -24.08 -18.13
N CYS A 57 7.64 -22.74 -18.21
CA CYS A 57 8.60 -21.93 -18.95
C CYS A 57 9.90 -21.74 -18.15
N CYS A 58 10.72 -22.78 -18.18
CA CYS A 58 12.17 -22.77 -18.00
C CYS A 58 12.83 -21.98 -19.13
N TRP A 59 12.65 -20.65 -19.19
CA TRP A 59 13.55 -19.82 -19.98
C TRP A 59 14.19 -18.71 -19.15
N TRP A 60 15.49 -18.93 -18.94
CA TRP A 60 16.54 -17.97 -18.62
C TRP A 60 16.60 -17.40 -17.19
N SER A 61 17.82 -17.40 -16.67
CA SER A 61 18.26 -16.74 -15.42
C SER A 61 17.85 -15.26 -15.35
N TYR A 62 17.72 -14.59 -16.51
CA TYR A 62 17.22 -13.22 -16.64
C TYR A 62 15.74 -13.08 -16.21
N THR A 63 14.90 -14.06 -16.52
CA THR A 63 13.49 -14.11 -16.13
C THR A 63 13.33 -14.34 -14.63
N MET A 64 14.24 -15.06 -13.99
CA MET A 64 14.20 -15.29 -12.54
C MET A 64 14.51 -14.03 -11.73
N LEU A 65 15.54 -13.26 -12.12
CA LEU A 65 15.84 -11.98 -11.47
C LEU A 65 14.70 -11.00 -11.65
N PHE A 66 14.14 -10.91 -12.87
CA PHE A 66 12.98 -10.08 -13.16
C PHE A 66 11.75 -10.47 -12.32
N CYS A 67 11.47 -11.76 -12.18
CA CYS A 67 10.38 -12.29 -11.37
C CYS A 67 10.54 -11.93 -9.87
N LYS A 68 11.74 -12.09 -9.32
CA LYS A 68 12.05 -11.69 -7.94
C LYS A 68 11.89 -10.18 -7.71
N VAL A 69 12.40 -9.37 -8.63
CA VAL A 69 12.27 -7.91 -8.57
C VAL A 69 10.81 -7.47 -8.70
N ALA A 70 10.04 -8.10 -9.60
CA ALA A 70 8.61 -7.82 -9.77
C ALA A 70 7.80 -8.17 -8.51
N LYS A 71 8.03 -9.35 -7.90
CA LYS A 71 7.42 -9.75 -6.62
C LYS A 71 7.76 -8.76 -5.50
N PHE A 72 9.03 -8.35 -5.40
CA PHE A 72 9.47 -7.37 -4.41
C PHE A 72 8.77 -6.02 -4.61
N LEU A 73 8.82 -5.47 -5.82
CA LEU A 73 8.17 -4.21 -6.17
C LEU A 73 6.68 -4.25 -5.90
N HIS A 74 6.00 -5.33 -6.30
CA HIS A 74 4.58 -5.53 -6.02
C HIS A 74 4.29 -5.41 -4.52
N LYS A 75 5.07 -6.08 -3.67
CA LYS A 75 4.87 -6.04 -2.21
C LYS A 75 5.16 -4.65 -1.62
N VAL A 76 6.16 -3.95 -2.14
CA VAL A 76 6.44 -2.55 -1.78
C VAL A 76 5.23 -1.67 -2.12
N PHE A 77 4.73 -1.72 -3.36
CA PHE A 77 3.62 -0.86 -3.79
C PHE A 77 2.31 -1.16 -3.04
N CYS A 78 2.02 -2.43 -2.77
CA CYS A 78 0.87 -2.80 -1.93
C CYS A 78 1.00 -2.25 -0.51
N SER A 79 2.19 -2.34 0.09
CA SER A 79 2.45 -1.81 1.44
C SER A 79 2.34 -0.29 1.48
N VAL A 80 2.91 0.43 0.50
CA VAL A 80 2.78 1.89 0.37
C VAL A 80 1.32 2.30 0.25
N THR A 81 0.53 1.55 -0.52
CA THR A 81 -0.91 1.81 -0.69
C THR A 81 -1.65 1.69 0.64
N ILE A 82 -1.43 0.59 1.39
CA ILE A 82 -2.07 0.36 2.69
C ILE A 82 -1.69 1.43 3.71
N LEU A 83 -0.39 1.72 3.82
CA LEU A 83 0.14 2.72 4.74
C LEU A 83 -0.26 4.17 4.39
N SER A 84 -0.63 4.43 3.14
CA SER A 84 -1.16 5.73 2.72
C SER A 84 -2.58 6.00 3.25
N PHE A 85 -3.41 4.98 3.49
CA PHE A 85 -4.78 5.17 4.01
C PHE A 85 -4.82 5.83 5.39
N PRO A 86 -4.05 5.39 6.41
CA PRO A 86 -3.96 6.08 7.70
C PRO A 86 -3.56 7.55 7.57
N ALA A 87 -2.61 7.87 6.69
CA ALA A 87 -2.15 9.23 6.48
C ALA A 87 -3.27 10.12 5.90
N ILE A 88 -4.04 9.60 4.94
CA ILE A 88 -5.22 10.29 4.38
C ILE A 88 -6.31 10.45 5.46
N ALA A 89 -6.57 9.41 6.26
CA ALA A 89 -7.57 9.46 7.32
C ALA A 89 -7.20 10.49 8.41
N LEU A 90 -5.91 10.57 8.77
CA LEU A 90 -5.36 11.56 9.69
C LEU A 90 -5.51 12.98 9.15
N ASP A 91 -5.13 13.22 7.89
CA ASP A 91 -5.28 14.52 7.22
C ASP A 91 -6.74 14.98 7.22
N ARG A 92 -7.67 14.06 6.93
CA ARG A 92 -9.12 14.31 7.00
C ARG A 92 -9.60 14.59 8.42
N TYR A 93 -9.10 13.85 9.40
CA TYR A 93 -9.45 14.06 10.81
C TYR A 93 -9.06 15.47 11.26
N TYR A 94 -7.82 15.90 11.01
CA TYR A 94 -7.36 17.27 11.35
C TYR A 94 -8.14 18.34 10.60
N SER A 95 -8.41 18.13 9.30
CA SER A 95 -9.17 19.10 8.51
C SER A 95 -10.61 19.28 8.98
N VAL A 96 -11.23 18.26 9.59
CA VAL A 96 -12.60 18.32 10.13
C VAL A 96 -12.63 18.93 11.53
N LEU A 97 -11.68 18.57 12.41
CA LEU A 97 -11.66 19.04 13.79
C LEU A 97 -11.08 20.44 13.97
N TYR A 98 -10.06 20.80 13.19
CA TYR A 98 -9.31 22.04 13.31
C TYR A 98 -9.37 22.84 12.00
N PRO A 99 -10.55 23.35 11.60
CA PRO A 99 -10.70 24.08 10.34
C PRO A 99 -9.92 25.41 10.29
N LEU A 100 -9.58 25.99 11.44
CA LEU A 100 -8.88 27.29 11.56
C LEU A 100 -7.42 27.18 12.03
N GLU A 101 -7.02 26.09 12.68
CA GLU A 101 -5.65 25.90 13.20
C GLU A 101 -4.87 24.89 12.35
N ARG A 102 -3.88 25.44 11.63
CA ARG A 102 -2.69 24.78 11.06
C ARG A 102 -2.93 23.37 10.48
N LYS A 103 -3.18 23.33 9.16
CA LYS A 103 -2.98 22.15 8.31
C LYS A 103 -1.62 21.50 8.60
N ILE A 104 -1.57 20.16 8.47
CA ILE A 104 -0.30 19.43 8.41
C ILE A 104 0.63 20.19 7.48
N SER A 105 1.79 20.62 7.99
CA SER A 105 2.75 21.37 7.19
C SER A 105 3.20 20.51 6.00
N ASP A 106 3.42 21.14 4.84
CA ASP A 106 3.92 20.48 3.64
C ASP A 106 5.23 19.71 3.90
N ALA A 107 6.02 20.14 4.89
CA ALA A 107 7.20 19.42 5.37
C ALA A 107 6.83 18.09 6.05
N LYS A 108 5.90 18.10 7.01
CA LYS A 108 5.47 16.90 7.72
C LYS A 108 4.81 15.87 6.81
N SER A 109 4.04 16.31 5.82
CA SER A 109 3.41 15.38 4.87
C SER A 109 4.45 14.71 3.98
N ARG A 110 5.51 15.43 3.57
CA ARG A 110 6.65 14.85 2.85
C ARG A 110 7.38 13.83 3.73
N ASP A 111 7.63 14.14 4.99
CA ASP A 111 8.32 13.23 5.92
C ASP A 111 7.53 11.94 6.13
N VAL A 112 6.20 12.02 6.24
CA VAL A 112 5.32 10.85 6.32
C VAL A 112 5.39 10.00 5.06
N VAL A 113 5.38 10.62 3.87
CA VAL A 113 5.53 9.86 2.61
C VAL A 113 6.88 9.16 2.57
N ILE A 114 7.97 9.84 2.92
CA ILE A 114 9.32 9.24 2.98
C ILE A 114 9.33 8.06 3.95
N TYR A 115 8.74 8.21 5.14
CA TYR A 115 8.63 7.13 6.12
C TYR A 115 7.85 5.94 5.58
N ILE A 116 6.72 6.16 4.90
CA ILE A 116 5.92 5.09 4.29
C ILE A 116 6.75 4.29 3.28
N TRP A 117 7.48 4.98 2.42
CA TRP A 117 8.33 4.34 1.41
C TRP A 117 9.50 3.58 2.05
N ALA A 118 10.20 4.20 3.01
CA ALA A 118 11.29 3.56 3.73
C ALA A 118 10.82 2.31 4.47
N HIS A 119 9.70 2.41 5.20
CA HIS A 119 9.11 1.28 5.91
C HIS A 119 8.69 0.17 4.95
N ALA A 120 8.02 0.50 3.83
CA ALA A 120 7.62 -0.48 2.83
C ALA A 120 8.81 -1.21 2.19
N VAL A 121 9.90 -0.49 1.89
CA VAL A 121 11.14 -1.08 1.35
C VAL A 121 11.77 -1.99 2.40
N VAL A 122 12.04 -1.49 3.61
CA VAL A 122 12.68 -2.25 4.69
C VAL A 122 11.86 -3.50 5.03
N ALA A 123 10.55 -3.35 5.14
CA ALA A 123 9.66 -4.47 5.43
C ALA A 123 9.61 -5.49 4.28
N SER A 124 9.89 -5.08 3.03
CA SER A 124 9.94 -5.98 1.87
C SER A 124 11.32 -6.64 1.65
N ILE A 125 12.40 -6.16 2.29
CA ILE A 125 13.76 -6.73 2.17
C ILE A 125 13.81 -8.21 2.58
N PRO A 126 13.24 -8.63 3.72
CA PRO A 126 13.30 -10.04 4.12
C PRO A 126 12.47 -10.93 3.20
N VAL A 127 11.47 -10.37 2.51
CA VAL A 127 10.73 -11.11 1.49
C VAL A 127 11.64 -11.40 0.31
N PHE A 128 12.48 -10.44 -0.10
CA PHE A 128 13.50 -10.65 -1.13
C PHE A 128 14.60 -11.63 -0.69
N ALA A 129 15.00 -11.58 0.58
CA ALA A 129 16.06 -12.43 1.14
C ALA A 129 15.60 -13.87 1.41
N VAL A 130 14.35 -14.06 1.83
CA VAL A 130 13.81 -15.37 2.24
C VAL A 130 13.05 -16.07 1.12
N THR A 131 12.53 -15.37 0.11
CA THR A 131 12.00 -16.06 -1.08
C THR A 131 13.15 -16.68 -1.87
N ASN A 132 13.37 -17.96 -1.61
CA ASN A 132 14.20 -18.76 -2.49
C ASN A 132 13.50 -18.91 -3.83
N VAL A 133 14.28 -19.08 -4.88
CA VAL A 133 13.75 -19.30 -6.23
C VAL A 133 12.76 -20.49 -6.22
N SER A 134 13.05 -21.52 -5.42
CA SER A 134 12.22 -22.71 -5.17
C SER A 134 10.81 -22.41 -4.67
N ASP A 135 10.63 -21.36 -3.87
CA ASP A 135 9.33 -20.98 -3.27
C ASP A 135 8.36 -20.37 -4.28
N ILE A 136 8.92 -19.70 -5.28
CA ILE A 136 8.17 -19.12 -6.40
C ILE A 136 7.66 -20.25 -7.30
N TYR A 137 8.46 -21.30 -7.51
CA TYR A 137 8.10 -22.51 -8.27
C TYR A 137 7.19 -23.47 -7.48
N ALA A 138 7.32 -23.55 -6.15
CA ALA A 138 6.44 -24.34 -5.28
C ALA A 138 5.01 -23.77 -5.19
N MET A 139 4.82 -22.48 -5.44
CA MET A 139 3.46 -21.92 -5.56
C MET A 139 2.77 -22.33 -6.87
N SER A 140 3.54 -22.68 -7.92
CA SER A 140 3.01 -23.23 -9.18
C SER A 140 2.89 -24.76 -9.20
N THR A 141 3.57 -25.47 -8.29
CA THR A 141 3.45 -26.92 -8.15
C THR A 141 2.75 -27.23 -6.84
N CYS A 142 1.47 -27.61 -6.95
CA CYS A 142 0.61 -27.96 -5.83
C CYS A 142 1.11 -29.25 -5.14
N SER A 143 2.21 -29.19 -4.39
CA SER A 143 2.64 -30.25 -3.48
C SER A 143 3.83 -29.79 -2.60
N GLN A 144 3.65 -30.00 -1.29
CA GLN A 144 4.67 -30.20 -0.25
C GLN A 144 5.04 -29.03 0.68
N SER A 145 4.59 -29.23 1.93
CA SER A 145 5.20 -28.90 3.23
C SER A 145 6.41 -27.98 3.24
N TRP A 146 6.15 -26.71 3.50
CA TRP A 146 7.14 -25.73 3.93
C TRP A 146 7.60 -26.04 5.35
N SER A 147 8.89 -26.34 5.55
CA SER A 147 9.49 -26.31 6.89
C SER A 147 9.65 -24.86 7.32
N TYR A 148 8.56 -24.26 7.82
CA TYR A 148 8.60 -22.92 8.38
C TYR A 148 9.49 -22.93 9.63
N SER A 149 10.69 -22.38 9.53
CA SER A 149 11.45 -22.00 10.73
C SER A 149 10.60 -21.04 11.56
N LEU A 150 10.59 -21.21 12.89
CA LEU A 150 9.87 -20.36 13.83
C LEU A 150 10.14 -18.86 13.56
N GLY A 151 11.38 -18.50 13.17
CA GLY A 151 11.76 -17.14 12.83
C GLY A 151 11.03 -16.58 11.60
N HIS A 152 10.77 -17.39 10.57
CA HIS A 152 10.03 -16.96 9.39
C HIS A 152 8.55 -16.73 9.72
N LEU A 153 7.96 -17.62 10.52
CA LEU A 153 6.57 -17.47 10.97
C LEU A 153 6.40 -16.19 11.81
N VAL A 154 7.29 -15.96 12.77
CA VAL A 154 7.29 -14.75 13.60
C VAL A 154 7.44 -13.50 12.75
N TYR A 155 8.36 -13.49 11.79
CA TYR A 155 8.53 -12.37 10.87
C TYR A 155 7.27 -12.10 10.03
N VAL A 156 6.68 -13.12 9.43
CA VAL A 156 5.46 -12.98 8.61
C VAL A 156 4.30 -12.45 9.46
N ILE A 157 4.13 -12.93 10.69
CA ILE A 157 3.10 -12.46 11.61
C ILE A 157 3.34 -10.99 11.97
N ILE A 158 4.54 -10.63 12.44
CA ILE A 158 4.88 -9.26 12.79
C ILE A 158 4.69 -8.31 11.61
N TYR A 159 5.12 -8.72 10.42
CA TYR A 159 4.94 -7.96 9.19
C TYR A 159 3.45 -7.72 8.91
N ASN A 160 2.61 -8.76 8.91
CA ASN A 160 1.18 -8.62 8.63
C ASN A 160 0.47 -7.77 9.69
N VAL A 161 0.82 -7.95 10.97
CA VAL A 161 0.28 -7.13 12.06
C VAL A 161 0.63 -5.66 11.85
N THR A 162 1.91 -5.36 11.57
CA THR A 162 2.42 -4.00 11.49
C THR A 162 2.00 -3.28 10.20
N THR A 163 1.95 -3.99 9.07
CA THR A 163 1.70 -3.38 7.74
C THR A 163 0.25 -3.46 7.29
N VAL A 164 -0.56 -4.34 7.87
CA VAL A 164 -1.97 -4.52 7.49
C VAL A 164 -2.89 -4.23 8.67
N ILE A 165 -2.77 -4.99 9.76
CA ILE A 165 -3.74 -4.93 10.87
C ILE A 165 -3.72 -3.56 11.56
N VAL A 166 -2.52 -3.09 11.95
CA VAL A 166 -2.36 -1.80 12.64
C VAL A 166 -2.83 -0.64 11.75
N PRO A 167 -2.40 -0.49 10.47
CA PRO A 167 -2.90 0.56 9.59
C PRO A 167 -4.42 0.54 9.40
N VAL A 168 -5.02 -0.63 9.20
CA VAL A 168 -6.47 -0.75 9.04
C VAL A 168 -7.21 -0.36 10.33
N ALA A 169 -6.73 -0.81 11.49
CA ALA A 169 -7.29 -0.42 12.78
C ALA A 169 -7.22 1.09 12.98
N VAL A 170 -6.08 1.73 12.66
CA VAL A 170 -5.89 3.17 12.76
C VAL A 170 -6.86 3.93 11.84
N VAL A 171 -7.04 3.49 10.59
CA VAL A 171 -8.02 4.08 9.67
C VAL A 171 -9.43 3.99 10.25
N PHE A 172 -9.82 2.82 10.75
CA PHE A 172 -11.14 2.58 11.32
C PHE A 172 -11.40 3.48 12.54
N LEU A 173 -10.40 3.62 13.42
CA LEU A 173 -10.46 4.52 14.56
C LEU A 173 -10.64 5.98 14.13
N PHE A 174 -9.84 6.48 13.18
CA PHE A 174 -10.01 7.84 12.67
C PHE A 174 -11.38 8.06 12.04
N MET A 175 -11.91 7.08 11.29
CA MET A 175 -13.25 7.17 10.71
C MET A 175 -14.35 7.23 11.78
N ILE A 176 -14.23 6.46 12.87
CA ILE A 176 -15.15 6.54 14.01
C ILE A 176 -15.06 7.91 14.67
N LEU A 177 -13.85 8.42 14.92
CA LEU A 177 -13.65 9.72 15.56
C LEU A 177 -14.23 10.86 14.71
N ILE A 178 -14.03 10.84 13.40
CA ILE A 178 -14.64 11.81 12.46
C ILE A 178 -16.17 11.74 12.55
N ARG A 179 -16.76 10.53 12.50
CA ARG A 179 -18.22 10.37 12.61
C ARG A 179 -18.76 10.93 13.92
N ARG A 180 -18.12 10.62 15.05
CA ARG A 180 -18.51 11.14 16.37
C ARG A 180 -18.42 12.67 16.44
N ALA A 181 -17.36 13.26 15.92
CA ALA A 181 -17.17 14.70 15.90
C ALA A 181 -18.22 15.43 15.04
N LEU A 182 -18.56 14.86 13.88
CA LEU A 182 -19.61 15.39 13.01
C LEU A 182 -20.99 15.28 13.69
N SER A 183 -21.32 14.14 14.29
CA SER A 183 -22.59 13.98 15.04
C SER A 183 -22.71 14.95 16.21
N ALA A 184 -21.63 15.18 16.96
CA ALA A 184 -21.61 16.16 18.06
C ALA A 184 -21.80 17.61 17.55
N SER A 185 -21.20 17.94 16.40
CA SER A 185 -21.33 19.27 15.78
C SER A 185 -22.75 19.53 15.24
N GLN A 186 -23.45 18.51 14.75
CA GLN A 186 -24.86 18.61 14.33
C GLN A 186 -25.78 18.83 15.53
N LYS A 187 -25.55 18.13 16.65
CA LYS A 187 -26.33 18.31 17.89
C LYS A 187 -26.20 19.69 18.53
N LYS A 188 -25.11 20.43 18.27
CA LYS A 188 -24.89 21.79 18.79
C LYS A 188 -25.61 22.87 17.97
N LYS A 189 -26.11 22.54 16.77
CA LYS A 189 -26.84 23.47 15.89
C LYS A 189 -28.37 23.35 15.98
N VAL A 190 -28.86 22.31 16.65
CA VAL A 190 -30.29 22.10 16.97
C VAL A 190 -30.52 22.60 18.39
#